data_AF-A0A383B9K2-F1
#
_entry.id   AF-A0A383B9K2-F1
#
_cell.length_a   1.000
_cell.length_b   1.000
_cell.length_c   1.000
_cell.angle_alpha   90.00
_cell.angle_beta   90.00
_cell.angle_gamma   90.00
#
_symmetry.space_group_name_H-M   'P 1'
#
loop_
_entity.id
_entity.type
_entity.pdbx_description
1 polymer ?
#
loop_
_entity_poly.entity_id
_entity_poly.type
_entity_poly.pdbx_seq_one_letter_code
_entity_poly.pdbx_strand_id
1 'polypeptide(L)' 'MSMKKIFPKEETAVVERLQRIKDEIKHYPTPIAGCDEQFNFLLCERDRLTLELTEIRRPREK' A
#
# COMPACT_ATOMS: atom_id res chain seq x y z
N MET A 1 30.02 2.20 4.11
CA MET A 1 28.87 1.70 3.32
C MET A 1 27.73 1.46 4.29
N SER A 2 26.69 2.32 4.27
CA SER A 2 25.59 2.28 5.24
C SER A 2 24.86 0.94 5.20
N MET A 3 24.79 0.29 6.36
CA MET A 3 23.97 -0.88 6.61
C MET A 3 22.52 -0.56 6.27
N LYS A 4 22.06 -1.00 5.09
CA LYS A 4 20.65 -1.12 4.77
C LYS A 4 20.07 -2.11 5.77
N LYS A 5 19.36 -1.60 6.79
CA LYS A 5 18.54 -2.45 7.65
C LYS A 5 17.38 -2.93 6.80
N ILE A 6 17.61 -4.03 6.09
CA ILE A 6 16.56 -4.76 5.39
C ILE A 6 15.74 -5.37 6.53
N PHE A 7 14.58 -4.81 6.80
CA PHE A 7 13.53 -5.49 7.54
C PHE A 7 12.65 -6.17 6.49
N PRO A 8 13.06 -7.34 5.96
CA PRO A 8 12.42 -7.92 4.79
C PRO A 8 10.96 -8.27 5.09
N LYS A 9 10.65 -8.59 6.35
CA LYS A 9 9.36 -9.12 6.77
C LYS A 9 8.23 -8.07 6.79
N GLU A 10 8.54 -6.84 7.22
CA GLU A 10 7.58 -5.74 7.23
C GLU A 10 7.35 -5.18 5.82
N GLU A 11 8.41 -5.02 5.02
CA GLU A 11 8.26 -4.58 3.63
C GLU A 11 7.43 -5.59 2.80
N THR A 12 7.74 -6.89 2.91
CA THR A 12 7.00 -7.92 2.15
C THR A 12 5.53 -7.96 2.54
N ALA A 13 5.21 -7.82 3.83
CA ALA A 13 3.82 -7.81 4.29
C ALA A 13 3.03 -6.62 3.72
N VAL A 14 3.62 -5.43 3.71
CA VAL A 14 3.01 -4.21 3.12
C VAL A 14 2.84 -4.37 1.61
N VAL A 15 3.83 -4.93 0.92
CA VAL A 15 3.77 -5.19 -0.53
C VAL A 15 2.69 -6.22 -0.88
N GLU A 16 2.61 -7.33 -0.15
CA GLU A 16 1.58 -8.35 -0.34
C GLU A 16 0.17 -7.77 -0.14
N ARG A 17 -0.02 -6.96 0.91
CA ARG A 17 -1.32 -6.36 1.18
C ARG A 17 -1.70 -5.31 0.12
N LEU A 18 -0.73 -4.51 -0.32
CA LEU A 18 -0.92 -3.54 -1.40
C LEU A 18 -1.30 -4.24 -2.72
N GLN A 19 -0.70 -5.40 -3.02
CA GLN A 19 -1.07 -6.20 -4.19
C GLN A 19 -2.50 -6.71 -4.11
N ARG A 20 -2.92 -7.25 -2.96
CA ARG A 20 -4.31 -7.71 -2.77
C ARG A 20 -5.32 -6.59 -2.99
N ILE A 21 -5.10 -5.43 -2.38
CA ILE A 21 -6.00 -4.27 -2.55
C ILE A 21 -6.04 -3.80 -4.00
N LYS A 22 -4.89 -3.77 -4.69
CA LYS A 22 -4.85 -3.43 -6.12
C LYS A 22 -5.61 -4.44 -6.99
N ASP A 23 -5.54 -5.72 -6.63
CA ASP A 23 -6.28 -6.78 -7.32
C ASP A 23 -7.79 -6.64 -7.06
N GLU A 24 -8.20 -6.39 -5.81
CA GLU A 24 -9.58 -6.10 -5.44
C GLU A 24 -10.13 -4.87 -6.17
N ILE A 25 -9.37 -3.78 -6.27
CA ILE A 25 -9.74 -2.58 -7.05
C ILE A 25 -9.89 -2.90 -8.54
N LYS A 26 -9.01 -3.75 -9.09
CA LYS A 26 -9.02 -4.12 -10.51
C LYS A 26 -10.19 -5.04 -10.87
N HIS A 27 -10.55 -5.93 -9.96
CA HIS A 27 -11.70 -6.83 -10.09
C HIS A 27 -12.99 -6.23 -9.53
N TYR A 28 -12.93 -5.01 -9.01
CA TYR A 28 -14.09 -4.33 -8.47
C TYR A 28 -15.09 -4.02 -9.60
N PRO A 29 -16.39 -4.34 -9.42
CA PRO A 29 -17.42 -3.93 -10.38
C PRO A 29 -17.42 -2.40 -10.53
N THR A 30 -17.89 -1.86 -11.66
CA THR A 30 -17.91 -0.41 -11.90
C THR A 30 -18.49 0.35 -10.70
N PRO A 31 -17.68 1.10 -9.94
CA PRO A 31 -18.12 1.72 -8.71
C PRO A 31 -19.07 2.88 -9.01
N ILE A 32 -20.08 3.04 -8.16
CA ILE A 32 -20.94 4.22 -8.22
C ILE A 32 -20.16 5.38 -7.62
N ALA A 33 -19.65 6.26 -8.47
CA ALA A 33 -18.82 7.40 -8.06
C ALA A 33 -19.51 8.20 -6.93
N GLY A 34 -18.81 8.33 -5.80
CA GLY A 34 -19.29 9.09 -4.64
C GLY A 34 -20.28 8.37 -3.71
N CYS A 35 -20.72 7.15 -4.02
CA CYS A 35 -21.61 6.35 -3.18
C CYS A 35 -20.98 5.03 -2.72
N ASP A 36 -19.83 4.66 -3.29
CA ASP A 36 -19.16 3.40 -3.01
C ASP A 36 -18.10 3.57 -1.91
N GLU A 37 -18.56 3.57 -0.66
CA GLU A 37 -17.71 3.68 0.53
C GLU A 37 -16.65 2.57 0.58
N GLN A 38 -16.99 1.38 0.09
CA GLN A 38 -16.07 0.24 0.03
C GLN A 38 -14.94 0.50 -0.99
N PHE A 39 -15.26 1.00 -2.19
CA PHE A 39 -14.23 1.39 -3.16
C PHE A 39 -13.35 2.55 -2.65
N ASN A 40 -13.96 3.56 -2.02
CA ASN A 40 -13.23 4.67 -1.41
C ASN A 40 -12.29 4.20 -0.29
N PHE A 41 -12.71 3.21 0.50
CA PHE A 41 -11.87 2.58 1.52
C PHE A 41 -10.68 1.85 0.90
N LEU A 42 -10.89 1.07 -0.16
CA LEU A 42 -9.82 0.37 -0.89
C LEU A 42 -8.78 1.36 -1.45
N LEU A 43 -9.22 2.49 -2.00
CA LEU A 43 -8.32 3.56 -2.46
C LEU A 43 -7.53 4.16 -1.29
N CYS A 44 -8.19 4.47 -0.17
CA CYS A 44 -7.53 4.99 1.03
C CYS A 44 -6.49 4.02 1.60
N GLU A 45 -6.80 2.71 1.69
CA GLU A 45 -5.84 1.71 2.16
C GLU A 45 -4.65 1.57 1.20
N ARG A 46 -4.88 1.58 -0.11
CA ARG A 46 -3.81 1.59 -1.12
C ARG A 46 -2.85 2.76 -0.91
N ASP A 47 -3.38 3.97 -0.72
CA ASP A 47 -2.56 5.16 -0.51
C ASP A 47 -1.79 5.10 0.81
N ARG A 48 -2.42 4.66 1.91
CA ARG A 48 -1.74 4.44 3.19
C ARG A 48 -0.58 3.47 3.08
N LEU A 49 -0.80 2.29 2.48
CA LEU A 49 0.24 1.28 2.32
C LEU A 49 1.37 1.73 1.39
N THR A 50 1.04 2.55 0.38
CA THR A 50 2.06 3.12 -0.51
C THR A 50 2.94 4.12 0.24
N LEU A 51 2.36 4.96 1.10
CA LEU A 51 3.11 5.87 1.97
C LEU A 51 3.96 5.10 2.98
N GLU A 52 3.39 4.08 3.62
CA GLU A 52 4.10 3.21 4.56
C GLU A 52 5.29 2.52 3.90
N LEU A 53 5.09 1.96 2.70
CA LEU A 53 6.17 1.36 1.91
C LEU A 53 7.25 2.39 1.54
N THR A 54 6.84 3.62 1.22
CA THR A 54 7.77 4.71 0.91
C THR A 54 8.61 5.07 2.14
N GLU A 55 8.00 5.15 3.32
CA GLU A 55 8.70 5.44 4.58
C GLU A 55 9.62 4.29 5.00
N ILE A 56 9.22 3.03 4.79
CA ILE A 56 10.09 1.86 4.99
C ILE A 56 11.30 1.91 4.07
N ARG A 57 11.10 2.30 2.81
CA ARG A 57 12.16 2.41 1.80
C ARG A 57 13.00 3.67 1.93
N ARG A 58 12.48 4.69 2.60
CA ARG A 58 13.15 5.98 2.75
C ARG A 58 14.43 5.76 3.56
N PRO A 59 15.61 6.08 3.01
CA PRO A 59 16.80 6.11 3.82
C PRO A 59 16.57 7.17 4.89
N ARG A 60 16.66 6.79 6.17
CA ARG A 60 16.72 7.78 7.26
C ARG A 60 18.00 8.58 7.08
N GLU A 61 17.91 9.67 6.32
CA GLU A 61 18.94 10.69 6.26
C GLU A 61 18.97 11.34 7.65
N LYS A 62 20.12 11.22 8.31
CA LYS A 62 20.38 11.76 9.65
C LYS A 62 20.65 13.25 9.58
#